data_AF-A0A7W9KE55-F1
#
_entry.id   AF-A0A7W9KE55-F1
#
_cell.length_a   1.000
_cell.length_b   1.000
_cell.length_c   1.000
_cell.angle_alpha   90.00
_cell.angle_beta   90.00
_cell.angle_gamma   90.00
#
_symmetry.space_group_name_H-M   'P 1'
#
loop_
_entity.id
_entity.type
_entity.pdbx_description
1 polymer ?
#
loop_
_entity_poly.entity_id
_entity_poly.type
_entity_poly.pdbx_seq_one_letter_code
_entity_poly.pdbx_strand_id
1 'polypeptide(L)'
;MVRGFIGRTDQLRTIRAALTAPVPASLVITGEHGAGRSSLLAAALSGIDLSDTLLLRVTPAASPQPLSALRAVLPADVRTAAEAVHAIADLAAGKRLIITVDDAHLVDHTSMFVLSELNHDSRTTLVVTEPHGASGSPAAVDFVRYRHDTTTVRLGALTTHEVAALVGEMLDGEIRVGTATAAALHAATRGNAGLLSRLVSQGLLDALQQHPEGWQLAEFPTPRECPADEELAARLLQALEDAWRAVALGRVDMLCRLATWVGLGQEVLCRWAIVLLLRGRPDDSWRLLQSAEGAVDCRRRFVEAIVLAFGHGHGADAVAALQAAIADKPDERSIAHLAWFQSLTGDRAAAAATLAALADRVDPEVRLFAHTARACNAVAIGHYVESVPELRRALICADLLAEEFPWLPGYLTGCLIDSLLLGGRIGEATTLAREFHAAARNSGWAVAVALGTLAGRHGGQSPAAPRVAAVSPRRDG
;
A
#
# COMPACT_ATOMS: atom_id res chain seq x y z
N MET A 1 -6.73 -26.73 6.73
CA MET A 1 -7.87 -27.08 5.85
C MET A 1 -8.52 -25.75 5.45
N VAL A 2 -8.21 -25.21 4.27
CA VAL A 2 -8.77 -23.94 3.79
C VAL A 2 -10.23 -24.20 3.42
N ARG A 3 -11.19 -23.62 4.16
CA ARG A 3 -12.61 -23.98 4.06
C ARG A 3 -13.38 -23.27 2.93
N GLY A 4 -12.77 -22.33 2.23
CA GLY A 4 -13.46 -21.59 1.16
C GLY A 4 -12.52 -21.06 0.10
N PHE A 5 -12.97 -21.19 -1.14
CA PHE A 5 -12.35 -20.55 -2.30
C PHE A 5 -13.17 -19.31 -2.65
N ILE A 6 -12.79 -18.17 -2.07
CA ILE A 6 -13.55 -16.91 -2.22
C ILE A 6 -13.28 -16.27 -3.58
N GLY A 7 -14.34 -15.76 -4.22
CA GLY A 7 -14.23 -15.02 -5.47
C GLY A 7 -13.94 -15.86 -6.71
N ARG A 8 -13.88 -17.20 -6.57
CA ARG A 8 -13.51 -18.12 -7.66
C ARG A 8 -14.56 -19.16 -7.99
N THR A 9 -15.81 -18.95 -7.57
CA THR A 9 -16.89 -19.93 -7.74
C THR A 9 -17.13 -20.27 -9.21
N ASP A 10 -17.10 -19.28 -10.10
CA ASP A 10 -17.31 -19.50 -11.53
C ASP A 10 -16.13 -20.24 -12.17
N GLN A 11 -14.89 -19.86 -11.82
CA GLN A 11 -13.70 -20.56 -12.30
C GLN A 11 -13.68 -22.01 -11.81
N LEU A 12 -14.00 -22.25 -10.54
CA LEU A 12 -14.08 -23.59 -9.96
C LEU A 12 -15.16 -24.42 -10.65
N ARG A 13 -16.33 -23.83 -10.94
CA ARG A 13 -17.43 -24.49 -11.67
C ARG A 13 -17.00 -24.87 -13.08
N THR A 14 -16.35 -23.96 -13.80
CA THR A 14 -15.83 -24.20 -15.16
C THR A 14 -14.80 -25.33 -15.17
N ILE A 15 -13.84 -25.32 -14.23
CA ILE A 15 -12.81 -26.37 -14.13
C ILE A 15 -13.47 -27.72 -13.83
N ARG A 16 -14.41 -27.78 -12.87
CA ARG A 16 -15.13 -29.02 -12.53
C ARG A 16 -15.94 -29.53 -13.72
N ALA A 17 -16.67 -28.67 -14.42
CA ALA A 17 -17.44 -29.04 -15.60
C ALA A 17 -16.55 -29.67 -16.68
N ALA A 18 -15.37 -29.10 -16.95
CA ALA A 18 -14.40 -29.66 -17.89
C ALA A 18 -13.84 -31.02 -17.42
N LEU A 19 -13.50 -31.15 -16.14
CA LEU A 19 -12.98 -32.38 -15.56
C LEU A 19 -14.01 -33.52 -15.52
N THR A 20 -15.31 -33.21 -15.43
CA THR A 20 -16.38 -34.22 -15.39
C THR A 20 -17.05 -34.46 -16.75
N ALA A 21 -16.73 -33.67 -17.78
CA ALA A 21 -17.33 -33.82 -19.11
C ALA A 21 -17.08 -35.23 -19.67
N PRO A 22 -18.07 -35.88 -20.32
CA PRO A 22 -17.88 -37.21 -20.91
C PRO A 22 -16.85 -37.21 -22.04
N VAL A 23 -16.80 -36.10 -22.79
CA VAL A 23 -15.80 -35.85 -23.82
C VAL A 23 -14.58 -35.23 -23.14
N PRO A 24 -13.36 -35.75 -23.37
CA PRO A 24 -12.17 -35.13 -22.81
C PRO A 24 -12.02 -33.71 -23.33
N ALA A 25 -11.56 -32.83 -22.45
CA ALA A 25 -11.34 -31.43 -22.75
C ALA A 25 -9.89 -31.05 -22.45
N SER A 26 -9.43 -30.02 -23.14
CA SER A 26 -8.18 -29.34 -22.80
C SER A 26 -8.50 -28.10 -21.96
N LEU A 27 -7.76 -27.91 -20.87
CA LEU A 27 -8.01 -26.80 -19.94
C LEU A 27 -6.69 -26.10 -19.62
N VAL A 28 -6.69 -24.77 -19.76
CA VAL A 28 -5.53 -23.93 -19.43
C VAL A 28 -5.93 -22.98 -18.30
N ILE A 29 -5.23 -23.07 -17.16
CA ILE A 29 -5.42 -22.17 -16.02
C ILE A 29 -4.27 -21.15 -16.00
N THR A 30 -4.59 -19.89 -16.24
CA THR A 30 -3.59 -18.80 -16.32
C THR A 30 -3.80 -17.77 -15.21
N GLY A 31 -2.74 -17.09 -14.80
CA GLY A 31 -2.77 -16.05 -13.78
C GLY A 31 -1.36 -15.64 -13.37
N GLU A 32 -1.22 -14.53 -12.64
CA GLU A 32 0.08 -14.13 -12.10
C GLU A 32 0.64 -15.21 -11.14
N HIS A 33 1.96 -15.16 -10.91
CA HIS A 33 2.58 -15.98 -9.88
C HIS A 33 1.91 -15.70 -8.52
N GLY A 34 1.53 -16.73 -7.78
CA GLY A 34 0.77 -16.56 -6.52
C GLY A 34 -0.73 -16.30 -6.66
N ALA A 35 -1.30 -16.27 -7.88
CA ALA A 35 -2.75 -16.08 -8.06
C ALA A 35 -3.62 -17.26 -7.55
N GLY A 36 -3.02 -18.36 -7.12
CA GLY A 36 -3.72 -19.54 -6.59
C GLY A 36 -4.10 -20.58 -7.65
N ARG A 37 -3.38 -20.66 -8.78
CA ARG A 37 -3.61 -21.61 -9.88
C ARG A 37 -3.63 -23.07 -9.39
N SER A 38 -2.56 -23.50 -8.74
CA SER A 38 -2.41 -24.86 -8.20
C SER A 38 -3.44 -25.16 -7.11
N SER A 39 -3.71 -24.20 -6.21
CA SER A 39 -4.73 -24.33 -5.17
C SER A 39 -6.13 -24.49 -5.76
N LEU A 40 -6.47 -23.74 -6.82
CA LEU A 40 -7.77 -23.80 -7.46
C LEU A 40 -7.97 -25.15 -8.15
N LEU A 41 -6.94 -25.62 -8.84
CA LEU A 41 -6.94 -26.95 -9.45
C LEU A 41 -7.09 -28.06 -8.41
N ALA A 42 -6.35 -27.99 -7.30
CA ALA A 42 -6.48 -28.94 -6.20
C ALA A 42 -7.90 -28.94 -5.60
N ALA A 43 -8.51 -27.77 -5.42
CA ALA A 43 -9.88 -27.62 -4.94
C ALA A 43 -10.94 -28.09 -5.95
N ALA A 44 -10.64 -28.01 -7.25
CA ALA A 44 -11.51 -28.58 -8.28
C ALA A 44 -11.50 -30.11 -8.21
N LEU A 45 -10.31 -30.71 -8.13
CA LEU A 45 -10.11 -32.15 -8.07
C LEU A 45 -10.67 -32.79 -6.79
N SER A 46 -10.61 -32.11 -5.65
CA SER A 46 -11.10 -32.67 -4.38
C SER A 46 -12.61 -32.91 -4.33
N GLY A 47 -13.37 -32.36 -5.28
CA GLY A 47 -14.83 -32.49 -5.37
C GLY A 47 -15.33 -33.42 -6.47
N ILE A 48 -14.45 -34.22 -7.07
CA ILE A 48 -14.77 -35.10 -8.21
C ILE A 48 -14.61 -36.56 -7.79
N ASP A 49 -15.55 -37.40 -8.21
CA ASP A 49 -15.41 -38.86 -8.09
C ASP A 49 -14.40 -39.37 -9.13
N LEU A 50 -13.33 -40.00 -8.64
CA LEU A 50 -12.21 -40.48 -9.45
C LEU A 50 -12.16 -42.02 -9.52
N SER A 51 -13.21 -42.74 -9.09
CA SER A 51 -13.24 -44.21 -9.08
C SER A 51 -12.82 -44.86 -10.41
N ASP A 52 -13.32 -44.32 -11.52
CA ASP A 52 -13.10 -44.80 -12.89
C ASP A 52 -12.09 -43.94 -13.67
N THR A 53 -11.30 -43.12 -12.97
CA THR A 53 -10.37 -42.17 -13.57
C THR A 53 -8.97 -42.36 -13.02
N LEU A 54 -7.98 -42.49 -13.91
CA LEU A 54 -6.57 -42.34 -13.54
C LEU A 54 -6.20 -40.86 -13.55
N LEU A 55 -5.81 -40.33 -12.38
CA LEU A 55 -5.29 -38.97 -12.25
C LEU A 55 -3.76 -38.99 -12.21
N LEU A 56 -3.11 -38.39 -13.20
CA LEU A 56 -1.66 -38.19 -13.23
C LEU A 56 -1.33 -36.72 -12.96
N ARG A 57 -0.56 -36.48 -11.89
CA ARG A 57 -0.04 -35.15 -11.56
C ARG A 57 1.40 -35.03 -12.03
N VAL A 58 1.63 -34.09 -12.94
CA VAL A 58 2.94 -33.79 -13.52
C VAL A 58 3.41 -32.47 -12.93
N THR A 59 4.58 -32.51 -12.30
CA THR A 59 5.27 -31.32 -11.80
C THR A 59 6.54 -31.11 -12.62
N PRO A 60 6.89 -29.87 -12.98
CA PRO A 60 8.13 -29.61 -13.69
C PRO A 60 9.33 -30.11 -12.88
N ALA A 61 10.28 -30.74 -13.55
CA ALA A 61 11.55 -31.13 -12.96
C ALA A 61 12.61 -30.10 -13.33
N ALA A 62 13.50 -29.76 -12.40
CA ALA A 62 14.62 -28.85 -12.67
C ALA A 62 15.64 -29.42 -13.68
N SER A 63 15.53 -30.71 -14.02
CA SER A 63 16.45 -31.38 -14.93
C SER A 63 16.09 -31.10 -16.39
N PRO A 64 17.04 -30.68 -17.23
CA PRO A 64 16.83 -30.50 -18.67
C PRO A 64 16.78 -31.83 -19.44
N GLN A 65 16.87 -32.96 -18.76
CA GLN A 65 16.83 -34.28 -19.41
C GLN A 65 15.45 -34.55 -20.05
N PRO A 66 15.41 -35.21 -21.21
CA PRO A 66 14.15 -35.63 -21.81
C PRO A 66 13.29 -36.46 -20.85
N LEU A 67 11.98 -36.21 -20.86
CA LEU A 67 10.99 -36.90 -20.04
C LEU A 67 11.20 -36.69 -18.53
N SER A 68 11.88 -35.62 -18.11
CA SER A 68 12.20 -35.40 -16.70
C SER A 68 10.94 -35.18 -15.86
N ALA A 69 9.95 -34.43 -16.37
CA ALA A 69 8.69 -34.19 -15.68
C ALA A 69 7.81 -35.44 -15.54
N LEU A 70 7.95 -36.41 -16.46
CA LEU A 70 7.20 -37.67 -16.46
C LEU A 70 7.94 -38.81 -15.75
N ARG A 71 9.18 -38.59 -15.31
CA ARG A 71 10.04 -39.67 -14.80
C ARG A 71 9.45 -40.40 -13.60
N ALA A 72 8.68 -39.72 -12.76
CA ALA A 72 8.05 -40.30 -11.58
C ALA A 72 6.91 -41.30 -11.90
N VAL A 73 6.33 -41.24 -13.10
CA VAL A 73 5.21 -42.09 -13.53
C VAL A 73 5.61 -43.11 -14.60
N LEU A 74 6.81 -42.96 -15.19
CA LEU A 74 7.31 -43.83 -16.23
C LEU A 74 8.17 -44.97 -15.66
N PRO A 75 8.11 -46.18 -16.23
CA PRO A 75 9.05 -47.24 -15.93
C PRO A 75 10.53 -46.82 -16.16
N ALA A 76 11.43 -47.42 -15.38
CA ALA A 76 12.85 -47.04 -15.36
C ALA A 76 13.59 -47.34 -16.67
N ASP A 77 13.05 -48.14 -17.56
CA ASP A 77 13.58 -48.52 -18.88
C ASP A 77 13.06 -47.64 -20.02
N VAL A 78 12.00 -46.86 -19.82
CA VAL A 78 11.47 -45.92 -20.84
C VAL A 78 12.47 -44.81 -21.13
N ARG A 79 12.85 -44.66 -22.40
CA ARG A 79 13.82 -43.67 -22.89
C ARG A 79 13.24 -42.78 -23.98
N THR A 80 12.24 -43.23 -24.73
CA THR A 80 11.70 -42.49 -25.87
C THR A 80 10.29 -41.93 -25.59
N ALA A 81 9.89 -40.90 -26.32
CA ALA A 81 8.55 -40.33 -26.22
C ALA A 81 7.46 -41.35 -26.61
N ALA A 82 7.71 -42.15 -27.65
CA ALA A 82 6.76 -43.18 -28.09
C ALA A 82 6.55 -44.25 -27.01
N GLU A 83 7.63 -44.73 -26.38
CA GLU A 83 7.54 -45.65 -25.23
C GLU A 83 6.78 -45.02 -24.07
N ALA A 84 7.00 -43.73 -23.78
CA ALA A 84 6.32 -43.01 -22.72
C ALA A 84 4.80 -42.88 -22.97
N VAL A 85 4.39 -42.59 -24.21
CA VAL A 85 2.97 -42.56 -24.60
C VAL A 85 2.31 -43.91 -24.34
N HIS A 86 2.93 -45.00 -24.81
CA HIS A 86 2.39 -46.36 -24.61
C HIS A 86 2.35 -46.73 -23.12
N ALA A 87 3.43 -46.49 -22.38
CA ALA A 87 3.50 -46.81 -20.96
C ALA A 87 2.41 -46.08 -20.14
N ILE A 88 2.12 -44.81 -20.45
CA ILE A 88 1.06 -44.06 -19.78
C ILE A 88 -0.33 -44.53 -20.21
N ALA A 89 -0.53 -44.82 -21.49
CA ALA A 89 -1.80 -45.38 -21.98
C ALA A 89 -2.10 -46.76 -21.37
N ASP A 90 -1.09 -47.61 -21.27
CA ASP A 90 -1.18 -48.93 -20.61
C ASP A 90 -1.48 -48.79 -19.12
N LEU A 91 -0.84 -47.82 -18.44
CA LEU A 91 -1.11 -47.51 -17.04
C LEU A 91 -2.58 -47.11 -16.80
N ALA A 92 -3.20 -46.39 -17.74
CA ALA A 92 -4.61 -46.05 -17.68
C ALA A 92 -5.53 -47.28 -17.77
N ALA A 93 -5.08 -48.37 -18.41
CA ALA A 93 -5.81 -49.65 -18.51
C ALA A 93 -7.27 -49.48 -18.97
N GLY A 94 -7.52 -48.57 -19.91
CA GLY A 94 -8.86 -48.26 -20.43
C GLY A 94 -9.72 -47.33 -19.55
N LYS A 95 -9.23 -46.92 -18.37
CA LYS A 95 -9.86 -45.86 -17.56
C LYS A 95 -9.73 -44.52 -18.25
N ARG A 96 -10.60 -43.58 -17.88
CA ARG A 96 -10.43 -42.17 -18.26
C ARG A 96 -9.12 -41.66 -17.70
N LEU A 97 -8.35 -40.92 -18.50
CA LEU A 97 -7.10 -40.32 -18.05
C LEU A 97 -7.30 -38.81 -17.83
N ILE A 98 -6.96 -38.32 -16.64
CA ILE A 98 -6.84 -36.89 -16.37
C ILE A 98 -5.37 -36.60 -16.06
N ILE A 99 -4.75 -35.73 -16.85
CA ILE A 99 -3.38 -35.29 -16.61
C ILE A 99 -3.41 -33.85 -16.19
N THR A 100 -2.81 -33.54 -15.05
CA THR A 100 -2.66 -32.17 -14.58
C THR A 100 -1.20 -31.78 -14.54
N VAL A 101 -0.85 -30.68 -15.19
CA VAL A 101 0.52 -30.18 -15.29
C VAL A 101 0.59 -28.82 -14.60
N ASP A 102 1.32 -28.72 -13.50
CA ASP A 102 1.55 -27.43 -12.86
C ASP A 102 2.70 -26.70 -13.56
N ASP A 103 2.60 -25.37 -13.72
CA ASP A 103 3.60 -24.53 -14.35
C ASP A 103 4.17 -25.12 -15.65
N ALA A 104 3.29 -25.54 -16.56
CA ALA A 104 3.60 -26.29 -17.78
C ALA A 104 4.64 -25.63 -18.70
N HIS A 105 4.78 -24.30 -18.64
CA HIS A 105 5.87 -23.56 -19.30
C HIS A 105 7.30 -23.97 -18.88
N LEU A 106 7.46 -24.67 -17.75
CA LEU A 106 8.75 -25.16 -17.24
C LEU A 106 9.01 -26.63 -17.59
N VAL A 107 8.07 -27.32 -18.24
CA VAL A 107 8.20 -28.74 -18.59
C VAL A 107 9.07 -28.90 -19.83
N ASP A 108 9.91 -29.94 -19.86
CA ASP A 108 10.78 -30.22 -21.00
C ASP A 108 9.96 -30.55 -22.27
N HIS A 109 10.50 -30.16 -23.43
CA HIS A 109 9.80 -30.32 -24.71
C HIS A 109 9.41 -31.77 -25.02
N THR A 110 10.21 -32.75 -24.61
CA THR A 110 9.90 -34.17 -24.84
C THR A 110 8.73 -34.64 -23.99
N SER A 111 8.67 -34.25 -22.71
CA SER A 111 7.49 -34.48 -21.87
C SER A 111 6.25 -33.79 -22.45
N MET A 112 6.36 -32.53 -22.89
CA MET A 112 5.22 -31.81 -23.49
C MET A 112 4.74 -32.47 -24.79
N PHE A 113 5.64 -33.02 -25.59
CA PHE A 113 5.28 -33.81 -26.78
C PHE A 113 4.48 -35.07 -26.40
N VAL A 114 4.93 -35.83 -25.40
CA VAL A 114 4.18 -37.00 -24.89
C VAL A 114 2.78 -36.60 -24.40
N LEU A 115 2.67 -35.50 -23.68
CA LEU A 115 1.39 -34.96 -23.20
C LEU A 115 0.48 -34.53 -24.36
N SER A 116 1.04 -33.95 -25.42
CA SER A 116 0.31 -33.61 -26.64
C SER A 116 -0.26 -34.84 -27.33
N GLU A 117 0.55 -35.89 -27.50
CA GLU A 117 0.13 -37.14 -28.11
C GLU A 117 -0.98 -37.82 -27.28
N LEU A 118 -0.81 -37.90 -25.96
CA LEU A 118 -1.84 -38.47 -25.06
C LEU A 118 -3.15 -37.69 -25.11
N ASN A 119 -3.08 -36.36 -25.24
CA ASN A 119 -4.25 -35.49 -25.37
C ASN A 119 -4.89 -35.54 -26.79
N HIS A 120 -4.18 -36.05 -27.79
CA HIS A 120 -4.74 -36.30 -29.12
C HIS A 120 -5.63 -37.54 -29.13
N ASP A 121 -5.26 -38.58 -28.36
CA ASP A 121 -6.12 -39.72 -28.12
C ASP A 121 -7.35 -39.28 -27.30
N SER A 122 -8.55 -39.53 -27.81
CA SER A 122 -9.82 -38.91 -27.36
C SER A 122 -10.32 -39.42 -26.00
N ARG A 123 -9.42 -39.77 -25.08
CA ARG A 123 -9.68 -40.30 -23.73
C ARG A 123 -8.95 -39.53 -22.62
N THR A 124 -8.09 -38.59 -22.98
CA THR A 124 -7.27 -37.83 -22.03
C THR A 124 -7.78 -36.41 -21.86
N THR A 125 -8.11 -36.02 -20.64
CA THR A 125 -8.36 -34.62 -20.27
C THR A 125 -7.05 -34.02 -19.78
N LEU A 126 -6.51 -33.02 -20.49
CA LEU A 126 -5.27 -32.35 -20.13
C LEU A 126 -5.57 -31.00 -19.48
N VAL A 127 -5.12 -30.81 -18.24
CA VAL A 127 -5.21 -29.54 -17.52
C VAL A 127 -3.82 -29.01 -17.27
N VAL A 128 -3.52 -27.81 -17.77
CA VAL A 128 -2.22 -27.16 -17.58
C VAL A 128 -2.38 -25.86 -16.81
N THR A 129 -1.43 -25.52 -15.94
CA THR A 129 -1.32 -24.18 -15.35
C THR A 129 -0.11 -23.45 -15.93
N GLU A 130 -0.22 -22.13 -16.10
CA GLU A 130 0.91 -21.31 -16.57
C GLU A 130 0.79 -19.84 -16.13
N PRO A 131 1.90 -19.09 -16.05
CA PRO A 131 1.85 -17.67 -15.77
C PRO A 131 1.12 -16.91 -16.87
N HIS A 132 0.38 -15.86 -16.48
CA HIS A 132 -0.19 -14.95 -17.46
C HIS A 132 0.93 -14.28 -18.29
N GLY A 133 0.75 -14.21 -19.61
CA GLY A 133 1.68 -13.51 -20.49
C GLY A 133 3.02 -14.21 -20.72
N ALA A 134 3.16 -15.51 -20.43
CA ALA A 134 4.36 -16.32 -20.71
C ALA A 134 4.68 -16.50 -22.23
N SER A 135 4.24 -15.58 -23.09
CA SER A 135 4.18 -15.70 -24.56
C SER A 135 5.49 -15.33 -25.28
N GLY A 136 6.65 -15.59 -24.66
CA GLY A 136 7.94 -15.48 -25.33
C GLY A 136 8.33 -16.82 -25.96
N SER A 137 8.49 -16.89 -27.29
CA SER A 137 8.66 -18.13 -28.09
C SER A 137 7.36 -18.96 -28.20
N PRO A 138 7.14 -19.82 -29.23
CA PRO A 138 6.02 -20.75 -29.23
C PRO A 138 6.06 -21.54 -27.92
N ALA A 139 5.10 -21.26 -27.05
CA ALA A 139 5.14 -21.77 -25.70
C ALA A 139 4.93 -23.27 -25.78
N ALA A 140 5.59 -24.04 -24.90
CA ALA A 140 5.44 -25.50 -24.90
C ALA A 140 3.97 -25.95 -24.70
N VAL A 141 3.08 -25.05 -24.29
CA VAL A 141 1.63 -25.21 -24.10
C VAL A 141 0.77 -24.74 -25.27
N ASP A 142 1.34 -24.20 -26.35
CA ASP A 142 0.57 -23.67 -27.49
C ASP A 142 -0.28 -24.75 -28.16
N PHE A 143 0.19 -25.99 -28.21
CA PHE A 143 -0.60 -27.11 -28.74
C PHE A 143 -1.88 -27.33 -27.93
N VAL A 144 -1.91 -27.00 -26.64
CA VAL A 144 -3.13 -27.02 -25.83
C VAL A 144 -4.00 -25.84 -26.22
N ARG A 145 -3.44 -24.62 -26.24
CA ARG A 145 -4.19 -23.39 -26.50
C ARG A 145 -4.91 -23.34 -27.85
N TYR A 146 -4.33 -23.90 -28.90
CA TYR A 146 -4.88 -23.85 -30.26
C TYR A 146 -5.88 -24.95 -30.59
N ARG A 147 -6.18 -25.87 -29.66
CA ARG A 147 -7.26 -26.83 -29.90
C ARG A 147 -8.62 -26.17 -29.78
N HIS A 148 -9.54 -26.64 -30.62
CA HIS A 148 -10.93 -26.17 -30.66
C HIS A 148 -11.73 -26.49 -29.39
N ASP A 149 -11.32 -27.51 -28.63
CA ASP A 149 -11.93 -27.98 -27.38
C ASP A 149 -11.29 -27.37 -26.12
N THR A 150 -10.37 -26.40 -26.28
CA THR A 150 -9.65 -25.81 -25.15
C THR A 150 -10.43 -24.72 -24.46
N THR A 151 -10.63 -24.90 -23.15
CA THR A 151 -11.15 -23.86 -22.26
C THR A 151 -10.00 -23.17 -21.55
N THR A 152 -9.96 -21.83 -21.57
CA THR A 152 -8.98 -21.06 -20.79
C THR A 152 -9.66 -20.39 -19.60
N VAL A 153 -9.19 -20.70 -18.39
CA VAL A 153 -9.63 -20.10 -17.13
C VAL A 153 -8.57 -19.10 -16.67
N ARG A 154 -8.95 -17.82 -16.57
CA ARG A 154 -8.06 -16.75 -16.11
C ARG A 154 -8.31 -16.42 -14.64
N LEU A 155 -7.25 -16.38 -13.85
CA LEU A 155 -7.25 -15.93 -12.47
C LEU A 155 -6.67 -14.51 -12.40
N GLY A 156 -7.57 -13.53 -12.34
CA GLY A 156 -7.20 -12.14 -12.05
C GLY A 156 -6.84 -11.93 -10.58
N ALA A 157 -6.37 -10.73 -10.23
CA ALA A 157 -6.18 -10.33 -8.83
C ALA A 157 -7.51 -10.41 -8.04
N LEU A 158 -7.42 -10.69 -6.75
CA LEU A 158 -8.55 -10.55 -5.83
C LEU A 158 -8.92 -9.07 -5.71
N THR A 159 -10.21 -8.78 -5.72
CA THR A 159 -10.76 -7.46 -5.40
C THR A 159 -10.62 -7.16 -3.90
N THR A 160 -10.77 -5.89 -3.52
CA THR A 160 -10.77 -5.49 -2.11
C THR A 160 -11.86 -6.22 -1.29
N HIS A 161 -13.03 -6.46 -1.88
CA HIS A 161 -14.11 -7.21 -1.23
C HIS A 161 -13.73 -8.68 -1.02
N GLU A 162 -13.12 -9.32 -2.02
CA GLU A 162 -12.66 -10.71 -1.90
C GLU A 162 -11.53 -10.85 -0.88
N VAL A 163 -10.62 -9.87 -0.80
CA VAL A 163 -9.59 -9.83 0.26
C VAL A 163 -10.25 -9.72 1.63
N ALA A 164 -11.23 -8.83 1.81
CA ALA A 164 -11.95 -8.68 3.07
C ALA A 164 -12.65 -9.98 3.48
N ALA A 165 -13.36 -10.61 2.54
CA ALA A 165 -14.06 -11.86 2.77
C ALA A 165 -13.08 -13.00 3.09
N LEU A 166 -11.92 -13.06 2.43
CA LEU A 166 -10.93 -14.14 2.64
C LEU A 166 -10.30 -14.05 4.03
N VAL A 167 -9.94 -12.85 4.44
CA VAL A 167 -9.42 -12.62 5.80
C VAL A 167 -10.52 -12.84 6.83
N GLY A 168 -11.76 -12.41 6.56
CA GLY A 168 -12.91 -12.66 7.43
C GLY A 168 -13.21 -14.15 7.62
N GLU A 169 -13.10 -14.95 6.57
CA GLU A 169 -13.28 -16.41 6.65
C GLU A 169 -12.20 -17.07 7.52
N MET A 170 -10.97 -16.56 7.47
CA MET A 170 -9.88 -17.03 8.33
C MET A 170 -10.03 -16.61 9.79
N LEU A 171 -10.84 -15.59 10.07
CA LEU A 171 -11.24 -15.11 11.40
C LEU A 171 -12.61 -15.68 11.82
N ASP A 172 -12.89 -16.96 11.54
CA ASP A 172 -14.14 -17.63 11.90
C ASP A 172 -15.43 -17.17 11.15
N GLY A 173 -15.31 -16.59 9.95
CA GLY A 173 -16.41 -16.57 8.95
C GLY A 173 -17.44 -15.46 9.05
N GLU A 174 -17.85 -15.06 10.25
CA GLU A 174 -18.83 -13.97 10.45
C GLU A 174 -18.18 -12.60 10.64
N ILE A 175 -16.85 -12.58 10.66
CA ILE A 175 -16.09 -11.42 11.05
C ILE A 175 -15.89 -10.45 9.88
N ARG A 176 -16.45 -9.24 10.04
CA ARG A 176 -16.24 -8.15 9.09
C ARG A 176 -14.87 -7.52 9.28
N VAL A 177 -14.05 -7.56 8.23
CA VAL A 177 -12.80 -6.80 8.14
C VAL A 177 -13.12 -5.34 7.79
N GLY A 178 -12.47 -4.40 8.49
CA GLY A 178 -12.63 -2.97 8.24
C GLY A 178 -12.29 -2.60 6.80
N THR A 179 -13.03 -1.66 6.21
CA THR A 179 -12.87 -1.27 4.79
C THR A 179 -11.48 -0.71 4.49
N ALA A 180 -10.92 0.09 5.40
CA ALA A 180 -9.56 0.62 5.28
C ALA A 180 -8.50 -0.48 5.35
N THR A 181 -8.68 -1.46 6.24
CA THR A 181 -7.78 -2.61 6.40
C THR A 181 -7.80 -3.50 5.17
N ALA A 182 -8.99 -3.84 4.66
CA ALA A 182 -9.12 -4.60 3.42
C ALA A 182 -8.49 -3.86 2.23
N ALA A 183 -8.69 -2.54 2.13
CA ALA A 183 -8.09 -1.72 1.08
C ALA A 183 -6.56 -1.67 1.18
N ALA A 184 -6.00 -1.60 2.39
CA ALA A 184 -4.56 -1.62 2.61
C ALA A 184 -3.95 -2.99 2.27
N LEU A 185 -4.54 -4.09 2.74
CA LEU A 185 -4.10 -5.44 2.40
C LEU A 185 -4.18 -5.71 0.90
N HIS A 186 -5.26 -5.27 0.25
CA HIS A 186 -5.40 -5.34 -1.19
C HIS A 186 -4.34 -4.52 -1.91
N ALA A 187 -4.06 -3.29 -1.47
CA ALA A 187 -3.05 -2.44 -2.11
C ALA A 187 -1.63 -3.02 -1.96
N ALA A 188 -1.27 -3.49 -0.75
CA ALA A 188 0.03 -4.09 -0.46
C ALA A 188 0.27 -5.38 -1.25
N THR A 189 -0.76 -6.21 -1.42
CA THR A 189 -0.66 -7.49 -2.15
C THR A 189 -0.99 -7.37 -3.63
N ARG A 190 -1.55 -6.23 -4.07
CA ARG A 190 -2.22 -6.05 -5.36
C ARG A 190 -3.27 -7.14 -5.66
N GLY A 191 -3.94 -7.62 -4.61
CA GLY A 191 -4.90 -8.72 -4.71
C GLY A 191 -4.27 -10.10 -4.96
N ASN A 192 -2.95 -10.25 -4.81
CA ASN A 192 -2.28 -11.53 -4.96
C ASN A 192 -2.55 -12.44 -3.76
N ALA A 193 -3.25 -13.55 -4.00
CA ALA A 193 -3.65 -14.49 -2.95
C ALA A 193 -2.44 -15.15 -2.24
N GLY A 194 -1.35 -15.43 -2.96
CA GLY A 194 -0.13 -16.00 -2.43
C GLY A 194 0.60 -15.06 -1.47
N LEU A 195 0.72 -13.78 -1.85
CA LEU A 195 1.26 -12.75 -0.94
C LEU A 195 0.37 -12.58 0.29
N LEU A 196 -0.96 -12.54 0.12
CA LEU A 196 -1.88 -12.44 1.25
C LEU A 196 -1.78 -13.66 2.18
N SER A 197 -1.71 -14.87 1.63
CA SER A 197 -1.47 -16.09 2.40
C SER A 197 -0.14 -16.06 3.13
N ARG A 198 0.90 -15.47 2.54
CA ARG A 198 2.20 -15.28 3.20
C ARG A 198 2.06 -14.36 4.41
N LEU A 199 1.35 -13.24 4.30
CA LEU A 199 1.06 -12.36 5.44
C LEU A 199 0.31 -13.10 6.55
N VAL A 200 -0.72 -13.89 6.20
CA VAL A 200 -1.48 -14.70 7.15
C VAL A 200 -0.59 -15.70 7.87
N SER A 201 0.24 -16.45 7.13
CA SER A 201 1.20 -17.40 7.72
C SER A 201 2.27 -16.71 8.59
N GLN A 202 2.49 -15.41 8.39
CA GLN A 202 3.40 -14.58 9.20
C GLN A 202 2.73 -14.00 10.45
N GLY A 203 1.50 -14.39 10.78
CA GLY A 203 0.80 -13.93 11.99
C GLY A 203 -0.04 -12.66 11.79
N LEU A 204 -0.44 -12.33 10.56
CA LEU A 204 -1.30 -11.17 10.30
C LEU A 204 -2.57 -11.19 11.16
N LEU A 205 -3.18 -12.37 11.35
CA LEU A 205 -4.43 -12.50 12.10
C LEU A 205 -4.25 -12.11 13.57
N ASP A 206 -3.09 -12.41 14.16
CA ASP A 206 -2.75 -12.05 15.55
C ASP A 206 -2.52 -10.54 15.71
N ALA A 207 -2.15 -9.86 14.62
CA ALA A 207 -1.97 -8.41 14.58
C ALA A 207 -3.29 -7.64 14.36
N LEU A 208 -4.40 -8.34 14.09
CA LEU A 208 -5.71 -7.71 13.96
C LEU A 208 -6.40 -7.59 15.32
N GLN A 209 -7.11 -6.47 15.52
CA GLN A 209 -7.89 -6.17 16.71
C GLN A 209 -9.32 -5.78 16.31
N GLN A 210 -10.28 -6.14 17.15
CA GLN A 210 -11.69 -5.81 16.93
C GLN A 210 -11.94 -4.33 17.23
N HIS A 211 -12.44 -3.60 16.22
CA HIS A 211 -12.93 -2.23 16.35
C HIS A 211 -14.43 -2.15 16.01
N PRO A 212 -15.13 -1.04 16.36
CA PRO A 212 -16.54 -0.86 16.00
C PRO A 212 -16.84 -0.96 14.50
N GLU A 213 -15.87 -0.62 13.66
CA GLU A 213 -16.00 -0.66 12.19
C GLU A 213 -15.60 -2.02 11.56
N GLY A 214 -15.24 -2.99 12.39
CA GLY A 214 -14.69 -4.29 11.98
C GLY A 214 -13.26 -4.49 12.46
N TRP A 215 -12.64 -5.59 12.04
CA TRP A 215 -11.27 -5.90 12.43
C TRP A 215 -10.27 -5.03 11.67
N GLN A 216 -9.31 -4.47 12.41
CA GLN A 216 -8.27 -3.60 11.87
C GLN A 216 -6.92 -3.99 12.44
N LEU A 217 -5.83 -3.59 11.78
CA LEU A 217 -4.50 -3.74 12.36
C LEU A 217 -4.41 -2.96 13.67
N ALA A 218 -3.77 -3.57 14.67
CA ALA A 218 -3.46 -2.94 15.94
C ALA A 218 -2.83 -1.58 15.72
N GLU A 219 -3.17 -0.63 16.60
CA GLU A 219 -2.81 0.76 16.41
C GLU A 219 -1.31 1.02 16.45
N PHE A 220 -0.62 0.37 17.37
CA PHE A 220 0.84 0.34 17.44
C PHE A 220 1.26 -1.13 17.41
N PRO A 221 1.30 -1.74 16.21
CA PRO A 221 1.60 -3.15 16.11
C PRO A 221 3.05 -3.38 16.52
N THR A 222 3.28 -4.39 17.36
CA THR A 222 4.64 -4.83 17.66
C THR A 222 5.29 -5.32 16.37
N PRO A 223 6.48 -4.82 15.99
CA PRO A 223 7.20 -5.31 14.83
C PRO A 223 7.41 -6.81 14.94
N ARG A 224 7.23 -7.52 13.83
CA ARG A 224 7.54 -8.95 13.77
C ARG A 224 9.04 -9.20 13.90
N GLU A 225 9.38 -10.40 14.39
CA GLU A 225 10.78 -10.84 14.51
C GLU A 225 11.46 -11.01 13.14
N CYS A 226 10.72 -11.45 12.12
CA CYS A 226 11.26 -11.71 10.78
C CYS A 226 10.77 -10.65 9.77
N PRO A 227 11.63 -9.75 9.27
CA PRO A 227 11.22 -8.62 8.43
C PRO A 227 10.57 -9.08 7.11
N ALA A 228 9.85 -8.16 6.46
CA ALA A 228 9.35 -8.40 5.11
C ALA A 228 10.49 -8.76 4.14
N ASP A 229 10.19 -9.65 3.19
CA ASP A 229 11.04 -9.81 2.02
C ASP A 229 11.03 -8.54 1.16
N GLU A 230 12.05 -8.38 0.32
CA GLU A 230 12.26 -7.20 -0.52
C GLU A 230 11.07 -6.92 -1.44
N GLU A 231 10.42 -7.97 -1.98
CA GLU A 231 9.27 -7.83 -2.87
C GLU A 231 8.06 -7.21 -2.13
N LEU A 232 7.71 -7.75 -0.96
CA LEU A 232 6.62 -7.25 -0.15
C LEU A 232 6.92 -5.83 0.35
N ALA A 233 8.15 -5.56 0.78
CA ALA A 233 8.57 -4.24 1.22
C ALA A 233 8.41 -3.20 0.11
N ALA A 234 8.92 -3.48 -1.10
CA ALA A 234 8.79 -2.60 -2.24
C ALA A 234 7.33 -2.34 -2.63
N ARG A 235 6.49 -3.40 -2.68
CA ARG A 235 5.05 -3.27 -2.98
C ARG A 235 4.32 -2.43 -1.93
N LEU A 236 4.66 -2.61 -0.65
CA LEU A 236 4.03 -1.90 0.45
C LEU A 236 4.38 -0.42 0.46
N LEU A 237 5.65 -0.08 0.25
CA LEU A 237 6.10 1.31 0.16
C LEU A 237 5.49 2.01 -1.07
N GLN A 238 5.42 1.33 -2.22
CA GLN A 238 4.72 1.87 -3.40
C GLN A 238 3.23 2.11 -3.12
N ALA A 239 2.54 1.14 -2.50
CA ALA A 239 1.13 1.29 -2.14
C ALA A 239 0.90 2.45 -1.16
N LEU A 240 1.84 2.66 -0.23
CA LEU A 240 1.83 3.78 0.70
C LEU A 240 2.00 5.10 -0.03
N GLU A 241 2.94 5.20 -0.96
CA GLU A 241 3.18 6.40 -1.77
C GLU A 241 1.96 6.75 -2.62
N ASP A 242 1.35 5.78 -3.28
CA ASP A 242 0.13 5.99 -4.07
C ASP A 242 -1.04 6.47 -3.18
N ALA A 243 -1.20 5.88 -2.00
CA ALA A 243 -2.22 6.29 -1.03
C ALA A 243 -1.93 7.68 -0.44
N TRP A 244 -0.67 8.01 -0.22
CA TRP A 244 -0.19 9.29 0.30
C TRP A 244 -0.44 10.41 -0.71
N ARG A 245 -0.04 10.20 -1.97
CA ARG A 245 -0.29 11.12 -3.10
C ARG A 245 -1.79 11.39 -3.28
N ALA A 246 -2.62 10.37 -3.06
CA ALA A 246 -4.08 10.49 -3.11
C ALA A 246 -4.72 11.08 -1.84
N VAL A 247 -3.93 11.43 -0.81
CA VAL A 247 -4.40 11.92 0.51
C VAL A 247 -5.44 10.98 1.13
N ALA A 248 -5.32 9.67 0.89
CA ALA A 248 -6.27 8.66 1.36
C ALA A 248 -5.97 8.28 2.83
N LEU A 249 -6.09 9.24 3.75
CA LEU A 249 -5.57 9.17 5.13
C LEU A 249 -5.88 7.86 5.87
N GLY A 250 -7.10 7.31 5.72
CA GLY A 250 -7.46 6.03 6.35
C GLY A 250 -6.70 4.83 5.79
N ARG A 251 -6.42 4.82 4.47
CA ARG A 251 -5.58 3.79 3.84
C ARG A 251 -4.12 3.99 4.20
N VAL A 252 -3.63 5.23 4.23
CA VAL A 252 -2.24 5.55 4.62
C VAL A 252 -1.98 5.08 6.05
N ASP A 253 -2.87 5.37 7.01
CA ASP A 253 -2.77 4.87 8.39
C ASP A 253 -2.65 3.34 8.46
N MET A 254 -3.54 2.62 7.77
CA MET A 254 -3.50 1.15 7.74
C MET A 254 -2.23 0.60 7.06
N LEU A 255 -1.73 1.24 6.00
CA LEU A 255 -0.48 0.84 5.34
C LEU A 255 0.74 1.15 6.22
N CYS A 256 0.75 2.23 6.99
CA CYS A 256 1.79 2.53 7.97
C CYS A 256 1.81 1.52 9.12
N ARG A 257 0.64 1.12 9.63
CA ARG A 257 0.52 0.03 10.61
C ARG A 257 1.05 -1.28 10.05
N LEU A 258 0.64 -1.62 8.82
CA LEU A 258 1.12 -2.84 8.15
C LEU A 258 2.64 -2.78 7.95
N ALA A 259 3.18 -1.65 7.50
CA ALA A 259 4.62 -1.41 7.32
C ALA A 259 5.39 -1.58 8.62
N THR A 260 4.91 -0.97 9.70
CA THR A 260 5.50 -1.09 11.03
C THR A 260 5.47 -2.53 11.52
N TRP A 261 4.33 -3.21 11.41
CA TRP A 261 4.21 -4.63 11.75
C TRP A 261 5.20 -5.47 10.96
N VAL A 262 5.47 -5.13 9.69
CA VAL A 262 6.43 -5.87 8.88
C VAL A 262 7.91 -5.47 9.03
N GLY A 263 8.22 -4.56 9.95
CA GLY A 263 9.59 -4.12 10.24
C GLY A 263 10.05 -2.88 9.47
N LEU A 264 9.15 -2.18 8.78
CA LEU A 264 9.43 -0.95 8.01
C LEU A 264 8.99 0.32 8.75
N GLY A 265 9.10 0.31 10.08
CA GLY A 265 8.58 1.40 10.93
C GLY A 265 9.29 2.73 10.70
N GLN A 266 10.60 2.69 10.44
CA GLN A 266 11.42 3.91 10.28
C GLN A 266 11.13 4.62 8.96
N GLU A 267 10.92 3.85 7.90
CA GLU A 267 10.64 4.31 6.54
C GLU A 267 9.29 5.04 6.44
N VAL A 268 8.34 4.68 7.30
CA VAL A 268 6.98 5.24 7.31
C VAL A 268 6.73 6.24 8.44
N LEU A 269 7.67 6.38 9.37
CA LEU A 269 7.52 7.14 10.62
C LEU A 269 6.96 8.55 10.39
N CYS A 270 7.64 9.35 9.57
CA CYS A 270 7.28 10.75 9.34
C CYS A 270 5.91 10.89 8.66
N ARG A 271 5.60 10.01 7.69
CA ARG A 271 4.30 10.02 7.00
C ARG A 271 3.19 9.63 7.98
N TRP A 272 3.43 8.62 8.81
CA TRP A 272 2.44 8.15 9.77
C TRP A 272 2.14 9.19 10.86
N ALA A 273 3.17 9.84 11.40
CA ALA A 273 3.02 10.92 12.36
C ALA A 273 2.16 12.07 11.79
N ILE A 274 2.39 12.48 10.53
CA ILE A 274 1.53 13.49 9.88
C ILE A 274 0.10 12.97 9.74
N VAL A 275 -0.12 11.72 9.33
CA VAL A 275 -1.48 11.16 9.23
C VAL A 275 -2.21 11.16 10.57
N LEU A 276 -1.54 10.76 11.65
CA LEU A 276 -2.12 10.79 13.00
C LEU A 276 -2.51 12.22 13.40
N LEU A 277 -1.63 13.19 13.16
CA LEU A 277 -1.93 14.60 13.37
C LEU A 277 -3.16 15.05 12.57
N LEU A 278 -3.20 14.79 11.26
CA LEU A 278 -4.31 15.17 10.37
C LEU A 278 -5.63 14.46 10.71
N ARG A 279 -5.57 13.34 11.44
CA ARG A 279 -6.75 12.65 11.99
C ARG A 279 -7.16 13.17 13.37
N GLY A 280 -6.53 14.24 13.85
CA GLY A 280 -6.81 14.85 15.16
C GLY A 280 -6.25 14.06 16.34
N ARG A 281 -5.16 13.30 16.13
CA ARG A 281 -4.50 12.45 17.15
C ARG A 281 -3.05 12.90 17.41
N PRO A 282 -2.84 14.11 17.95
CA PRO A 282 -1.51 14.67 18.14
C PRO A 282 -0.68 13.91 19.19
N ASP A 283 -1.30 13.46 20.29
CA ASP A 283 -0.59 12.70 21.34
C ASP A 283 0.03 11.41 20.82
N ASP A 284 -0.70 10.72 19.94
CA ASP A 284 -0.23 9.48 19.31
C ASP A 284 0.86 9.74 18.28
N SER A 285 0.72 10.83 17.51
CA SER A 285 1.76 11.30 16.60
C SER A 285 3.06 11.61 17.35
N TRP A 286 2.96 12.32 18.48
CA TRP A 286 4.11 12.64 19.32
C TRP A 286 4.72 11.39 19.93
N ARG A 287 3.91 10.50 20.53
CA ARG A 287 4.39 9.23 21.09
C ARG A 287 5.14 8.39 20.05
N LEU A 288 4.61 8.32 18.83
CA LEU A 288 5.24 7.61 17.73
C LEU A 288 6.63 8.19 17.43
N LEU A 289 6.74 9.50 17.27
CA LEU A 289 8.02 10.19 17.02
C LEU A 289 9.03 10.01 18.17
N GLN A 290 8.56 10.01 19.43
CA GLN A 290 9.44 9.82 20.59
C GLN A 290 9.92 8.37 20.76
N SER A 291 9.12 7.40 20.31
CA SER A 291 9.47 5.98 20.37
C SER A 291 10.47 5.55 19.30
N ALA A 292 10.68 6.37 18.26
CA ALA A 292 11.53 6.02 17.14
C ALA A 292 13.02 6.15 17.49
N GLU A 293 13.74 5.04 17.39
CA GLU A 293 15.19 4.97 17.47
C GLU A 293 15.85 5.53 16.19
N GLY A 294 17.13 5.89 16.27
CA GLY A 294 17.93 6.32 15.11
C GLY A 294 18.19 7.82 15.04
N ALA A 295 18.99 8.22 14.05
CA ALA A 295 19.36 9.62 13.84
C ALA A 295 18.14 10.47 13.45
N VAL A 296 18.07 11.69 14.00
CA VAL A 296 16.99 12.63 13.69
C VAL A 296 17.43 13.51 12.52
N ASP A 297 16.85 13.28 11.34
CA ASP A 297 17.11 14.08 10.15
C ASP A 297 16.23 15.34 10.08
N CYS A 298 16.49 16.20 9.08
CA CYS A 298 15.73 17.41 8.82
C CYS A 298 14.22 17.13 8.68
N ARG A 299 13.84 16.02 8.03
CA ARG A 299 12.44 15.68 7.80
C ARG A 299 11.73 15.32 9.11
N ARG A 300 12.35 14.53 9.97
CA ARG A 300 11.81 14.17 11.28
C ARG A 300 11.68 15.41 12.17
N ARG A 301 12.68 16.31 12.19
CA ARG A 301 12.59 17.59 12.91
C ARG A 301 11.43 18.46 12.44
N PHE A 302 11.25 18.55 11.13
CA PHE A 302 10.11 19.26 10.57
C PHE A 302 8.77 18.68 11.04
N VAL A 303 8.62 17.36 11.03
CA VAL A 303 7.39 16.70 11.52
C VAL A 303 7.20 16.88 13.02
N GLU A 304 8.25 16.77 13.84
CA GLU A 304 8.22 17.09 15.27
C GLU A 304 7.72 18.52 15.50
N ALA A 305 8.23 19.49 14.74
CA ALA A 305 7.81 20.90 14.82
C ALA A 305 6.34 21.09 14.42
N ILE A 306 5.86 20.42 13.36
CA ILE A 306 4.43 20.46 12.99
C ILE A 306 3.57 19.92 14.15
N VAL A 307 3.93 18.76 14.72
CA VAL A 307 3.15 18.13 15.79
C VAL A 307 3.10 19.01 17.04
N LEU A 308 4.23 19.61 17.43
CA LEU A 308 4.28 20.55 18.55
C LEU A 308 3.41 21.79 18.29
N ALA A 309 3.58 22.44 17.14
CA ALA A 309 2.89 23.70 16.85
C ALA A 309 1.38 23.51 16.60
N PHE A 310 1.00 22.60 15.70
CA PHE A 310 -0.40 22.40 15.36
C PHE A 310 -1.11 21.46 16.33
N GLY A 311 -0.46 20.38 16.74
CA GLY A 311 -1.07 19.37 17.61
C GLY A 311 -1.24 19.86 19.04
N HIS A 312 -0.15 20.31 19.65
CA HIS A 312 -0.11 20.69 21.07
C HIS A 312 -0.21 22.20 21.32
N GLY A 313 -0.13 23.05 20.28
CA GLY A 313 -0.12 24.50 20.46
C GLY A 313 1.21 25.03 21.02
N HIS A 314 2.24 24.20 21.08
CA HIS A 314 3.55 24.52 21.63
C HIS A 314 4.47 25.11 20.56
N GLY A 315 4.03 26.23 19.98
CA GLY A 315 4.77 26.85 18.88
C GLY A 315 6.19 27.28 19.25
N ALA A 316 6.40 27.76 20.48
CA ALA A 316 7.72 28.14 20.96
C ALA A 316 8.68 26.93 21.01
N ASP A 317 8.19 25.77 21.47
CA ASP A 317 8.97 24.54 21.51
C ASP A 317 9.32 24.05 20.09
N ALA A 318 8.39 24.21 19.13
CA ALA A 318 8.64 23.90 17.73
C ALA A 318 9.76 24.76 17.13
N VAL A 319 9.76 26.08 17.41
CA VAL A 319 10.80 27.01 16.99
C VAL A 319 12.15 26.65 17.64
N ALA A 320 12.17 26.37 18.95
CA ALA A 320 13.38 26.00 19.66
C ALA A 320 13.99 24.68 19.14
N ALA A 321 13.16 23.69 18.86
CA ALA A 321 13.60 22.41 18.30
C ALA A 321 14.28 22.57 16.93
N LEU A 322 13.70 23.39 16.04
CA LEU A 322 14.30 23.69 14.74
C LEU A 322 15.60 24.50 14.85
N GLN A 323 15.65 25.48 15.76
CA GLN A 323 16.88 26.24 16.03
C GLN A 323 18.02 25.34 16.51
N ALA A 324 17.74 24.42 17.43
CA ALA A 324 18.72 23.45 17.90
C ALA A 324 19.24 22.56 16.76
N ALA A 325 18.35 22.10 15.87
CA ALA A 325 18.73 21.31 14.70
C ALA A 325 19.61 22.09 13.71
N ILE A 326 19.27 23.36 13.44
CA ILE A 326 20.05 24.24 12.57
C ILE A 326 21.42 24.55 13.17
N ALA A 327 21.51 24.71 14.50
CA ALA A 327 22.77 24.95 15.19
C ALA A 327 23.72 23.74 15.10
N ASP A 328 23.17 22.52 15.13
CA ASP A 328 23.94 21.29 14.93
C ASP A 328 24.39 21.12 13.48
N LYS A 329 23.46 21.26 12.53
CA LYS A 329 23.76 21.16 11.09
C LYS A 329 22.89 22.15 10.30
N PRO A 330 23.44 23.30 9.88
CA PRO A 330 22.66 24.30 9.15
C PRO A 330 22.30 23.76 7.76
N ASP A 331 21.01 23.78 7.46
CA ASP A 331 20.42 23.34 6.21
C ASP A 331 19.34 24.34 5.77
N GLU A 332 19.30 24.67 4.48
CA GLU A 332 18.42 25.73 3.95
C GLU A 332 16.94 25.38 4.11
N ARG A 333 16.57 24.10 4.03
CA ARG A 333 15.18 23.65 4.24
C ARG A 333 14.78 23.82 5.70
N SER A 334 15.64 23.41 6.64
CA SER A 334 15.42 23.64 8.07
C SER A 334 15.25 25.14 8.39
N ILE A 335 16.04 26.01 7.77
CA ILE A 335 15.94 27.47 7.92
C ILE A 335 14.59 27.99 7.36
N ALA A 336 14.14 27.46 6.22
CA ALA A 336 12.83 27.83 5.64
C ALA A 336 11.66 27.34 6.51
N HIS A 337 11.76 26.13 7.08
CA HIS A 337 10.78 25.63 8.06
C HIS A 337 10.76 26.53 9.29
N LEU A 338 11.92 26.90 9.83
CA LEU A 338 12.03 27.82 10.97
C LEU A 338 11.34 29.15 10.70
N ALA A 339 11.57 29.76 9.52
CA ALA A 339 10.91 31.02 9.15
C ALA A 339 9.38 30.90 9.16
N TRP A 340 8.85 29.78 8.69
CA TRP A 340 7.41 29.52 8.71
C TRP A 340 6.88 29.40 10.14
N PHE A 341 7.53 28.63 11.02
CA PHE A 341 7.11 28.50 12.42
C PHE A 341 7.28 29.79 13.23
N GLN A 342 8.34 30.58 12.99
CA GLN A 342 8.48 31.92 13.58
C GLN A 342 7.31 32.84 13.17
N SER A 343 6.88 32.76 11.91
CA SER A 343 5.73 33.52 11.41
C SER A 343 4.42 33.05 12.05
N LEU A 344 4.22 31.73 12.18
CA LEU A 344 3.04 31.13 12.82
C LEU A 344 2.93 31.47 14.31
N THR A 345 4.06 31.59 15.00
CA THR A 345 4.13 31.86 16.45
C THR A 345 4.13 33.35 16.80
N GLY A 346 4.16 34.22 15.79
CA GLY A 346 4.11 35.67 15.96
C GLY A 346 5.47 36.36 16.14
N ASP A 347 6.59 35.63 16.08
CA ASP A 347 7.94 36.22 16.06
C ASP A 347 8.30 36.75 14.67
N ARG A 348 7.59 37.81 14.27
CA ARG A 348 7.68 38.42 12.94
C ARG A 348 9.06 38.99 12.64
N ALA A 349 9.73 39.53 13.65
CA ALA A 349 11.06 40.13 13.48
C ALA A 349 12.10 39.05 13.17
N ALA A 350 12.10 37.95 13.93
CA ALA A 350 12.98 36.83 13.63
C ALA A 350 12.63 36.17 12.29
N ALA A 351 11.34 35.98 11.99
CA ALA A 351 10.91 35.45 10.70
C ALA A 351 11.39 36.29 9.51
N ALA A 352 11.28 37.63 9.60
CA ALA A 352 11.74 38.53 8.55
C ALA A 352 13.27 38.45 8.35
N ALA A 353 14.04 38.36 9.43
CA ALA A 353 15.48 38.18 9.37
C ALA A 353 15.86 36.83 8.71
N THR A 354 15.18 35.75 9.10
CA THR A 354 15.36 34.42 8.49
C THR A 354 15.01 34.44 7.00
N LEU A 355 13.90 35.09 6.61
CA LEU A 355 13.46 35.18 5.22
C LEU A 355 14.40 35.98 4.32
N ALA A 356 15.07 37.00 4.86
CA ALA A 356 16.06 37.77 4.11
C ALA A 356 17.24 36.89 3.67
N ALA A 357 17.63 35.91 4.49
CA ALA A 357 18.69 34.95 4.16
C ALA A 357 18.30 33.93 3.06
N LEU A 358 17.00 33.85 2.71
CA LEU A 358 16.46 32.90 1.73
C LEU A 358 16.06 33.53 0.39
N ALA A 359 16.31 34.83 0.19
CA ALA A 359 15.76 35.60 -0.95
C ALA A 359 16.13 35.04 -2.34
N ASP A 360 17.35 34.53 -2.50
CA ASP A 360 17.91 34.13 -3.81
C ASP A 360 17.91 32.60 -4.04
N ARG A 361 17.13 31.83 -3.26
CA ARG A 361 17.16 30.37 -3.29
C ARG A 361 16.26 29.78 -4.36
N VAL A 362 16.74 28.72 -5.02
CA VAL A 362 16.07 28.06 -6.16
C VAL A 362 15.31 26.80 -5.73
N ASP A 363 15.66 26.18 -4.60
CA ASP A 363 15.02 24.96 -4.11
C ASP A 363 13.50 25.16 -3.92
N PRO A 364 12.64 24.31 -4.53
CA PRO A 364 11.19 24.47 -4.45
C PRO A 364 10.63 24.40 -3.02
N GLU A 365 11.23 23.60 -2.14
CA GLU A 365 10.80 23.43 -0.75
C GLU A 365 11.13 24.68 0.07
N VAL A 366 12.34 25.21 -0.09
CA VAL A 366 12.74 26.48 0.51
C VAL A 366 11.79 27.61 0.09
N ARG A 367 11.48 27.70 -1.21
CA ARG A 367 10.55 28.72 -1.74
C ARG A 367 9.14 28.55 -1.22
N LEU A 368 8.63 27.32 -1.18
CA LEU A 368 7.32 26.98 -0.62
C LEU A 368 7.17 27.53 0.80
N PHE A 369 8.08 27.19 1.71
CA PHE A 369 7.99 27.61 3.09
C PHE A 369 8.31 29.09 3.29
N ALA A 370 9.19 29.68 2.47
CA ALA A 370 9.43 31.13 2.50
C ALA A 370 8.17 31.93 2.08
N HIS A 371 7.49 31.53 1.01
CA HIS A 371 6.23 32.16 0.59
C HIS A 371 5.12 31.95 1.63
N THR A 372 5.04 30.75 2.23
CA THR A 372 4.08 30.47 3.30
C THR A 372 4.33 31.35 4.54
N ALA A 373 5.59 31.51 4.96
CA ALA A 373 5.98 32.39 6.06
C ALA A 373 5.60 33.87 5.80
N ARG A 374 5.88 34.40 4.60
CA ARG A 374 5.48 35.76 4.21
C ARG A 374 3.96 35.94 4.25
N ALA A 375 3.21 34.96 3.74
CA ALA A 375 1.76 34.97 3.82
C ALA A 375 1.25 35.01 5.26
N CYS A 376 1.79 34.14 6.14
CA CYS A 376 1.43 34.11 7.57
C CYS A 376 1.70 35.45 8.26
N ASN A 377 2.85 36.09 8.00
CA ASN A 377 3.17 37.40 8.56
C ASN A 377 2.19 38.50 8.11
N ALA A 378 1.79 38.50 6.83
CA ALA A 378 0.81 39.44 6.30
C ALA A 378 -0.59 39.22 6.94
N VAL A 379 -1.03 37.97 7.06
CA VAL A 379 -2.30 37.62 7.74
C VAL A 379 -2.29 38.08 9.20
N ALA A 380 -1.18 37.86 9.92
CA ALA A 380 -1.07 38.20 11.35
C ALA A 380 -1.21 39.71 11.64
N ILE A 381 -0.97 40.58 10.65
CA ILE A 381 -1.15 42.04 10.77
C ILE A 381 -2.43 42.55 10.09
N GLY A 382 -3.32 41.65 9.66
CA GLY A 382 -4.56 42.00 8.97
C GLY A 382 -4.39 42.42 7.50
N HIS A 383 -3.20 42.21 6.92
CA HIS A 383 -2.91 42.51 5.52
C HIS A 383 -3.32 41.33 4.61
N TYR A 384 -4.59 40.94 4.66
CA TYR A 384 -5.08 39.74 3.96
C TYR A 384 -4.87 39.81 2.44
N VAL A 385 -5.03 40.99 1.83
CA VAL A 385 -4.83 41.20 0.39
C VAL A 385 -3.37 40.95 -0.02
N GLU A 386 -2.40 41.35 0.81
CA GLU A 386 -0.97 41.14 0.55
C GLU A 386 -0.56 39.67 0.69
N SER A 387 -1.29 38.88 1.49
CA SER A 387 -1.02 37.44 1.65
C SER A 387 -1.42 36.61 0.42
N VAL A 388 -2.41 37.07 -0.37
CA VAL A 388 -2.93 36.33 -1.54
C VAL A 388 -1.85 35.98 -2.58
N PRO A 389 -1.02 36.92 -3.08
CA PRO A 389 0.03 36.58 -4.05
C PRO A 389 1.09 35.64 -3.47
N GLU A 390 1.38 35.72 -2.16
CA GLU A 390 2.32 34.80 -1.51
C GLU A 390 1.74 33.37 -1.41
N LEU A 391 0.47 33.23 -1.00
CA LEU A 391 -0.21 31.94 -0.95
C LEU A 391 -0.32 31.27 -2.33
N ARG A 392 -0.54 32.06 -3.39
CA ARG A 392 -0.51 31.55 -4.77
C ARG A 392 0.86 31.04 -5.18
N ARG A 393 1.93 31.75 -4.83
CA ARG A 393 3.30 31.29 -5.09
C ARG A 393 3.63 30.04 -4.28
N ALA A 394 3.19 29.98 -3.03
CA ALA A 394 3.33 28.79 -2.18
C ALA A 394 2.60 27.59 -2.79
N LEU A 395 1.36 27.76 -3.30
CA LEU A 395 0.61 26.69 -3.97
C LEU A 395 1.33 26.15 -5.21
N ILE A 396 1.90 27.02 -6.05
CA ILE A 396 2.69 26.60 -7.21
C ILE A 396 3.89 25.73 -6.77
N CYS A 397 4.59 26.14 -5.70
CA CYS A 397 5.70 25.33 -5.16
C CYS A 397 5.20 24.03 -4.50
N ALA A 398 4.03 24.03 -3.86
CA ALA A 398 3.44 22.85 -3.24
C ALA A 398 3.03 21.80 -4.29
N ASP A 399 2.55 22.23 -5.46
CA ASP A 399 2.22 21.33 -6.57
C ASP A 399 3.47 20.62 -7.11
N LEU A 400 4.62 21.31 -7.15
CA LEU A 400 5.91 20.71 -7.51
C LEU A 400 6.41 19.68 -6.48
N LEU A 401 5.89 19.74 -5.25
CA LEU A 401 6.25 18.88 -4.12
C LEU A 401 5.07 18.00 -3.68
N ALA A 402 4.13 17.74 -4.58
CA ALA A 402 2.93 16.97 -4.27
C ALA A 402 3.25 15.52 -3.88
N GLU A 403 4.44 15.01 -4.19
CA GLU A 403 4.87 13.68 -3.76
C GLU A 403 5.33 13.68 -2.29
N GLU A 404 6.07 14.71 -1.86
CA GLU A 404 6.55 14.83 -0.49
C GLU A 404 5.49 15.38 0.49
N PHE A 405 4.66 16.32 0.03
CA PHE A 405 3.68 17.03 0.85
C PHE A 405 2.27 17.09 0.21
N PRO A 406 1.65 15.96 -0.15
CA PRO A 406 0.35 15.92 -0.84
C PRO A 406 -0.80 16.57 -0.05
N TRP A 407 -0.65 16.71 1.27
CA TRP A 407 -1.64 17.36 2.13
C TRP A 407 -1.54 18.89 2.09
N LEU A 408 -0.40 19.45 1.73
CA LEU A 408 -0.11 20.87 1.86
C LEU A 408 -0.88 21.75 0.86
N PRO A 409 -1.06 21.37 -0.43
CA PRO A 409 -1.91 22.13 -1.35
C PRO A 409 -3.33 22.34 -0.81
N GLY A 410 -3.92 21.32 -0.18
CA GLY A 410 -5.23 21.42 0.45
C GLY A 410 -5.27 22.43 1.60
N TYR A 411 -4.27 22.37 2.48
CA TYR A 411 -4.13 23.33 3.58
C TYR A 411 -3.95 24.77 3.09
N LEU A 412 -3.02 25.00 2.16
CA LEU A 412 -2.74 26.32 1.61
C LEU A 412 -3.92 26.90 0.82
N THR A 413 -4.70 26.04 0.15
CA THR A 413 -5.95 26.45 -0.51
C THR A 413 -6.98 26.95 0.50
N GLY A 414 -7.11 26.28 1.65
CA GLY A 414 -7.92 26.75 2.78
C GLY A 414 -7.48 28.13 3.26
N CYS A 415 -6.17 28.31 3.51
CA CYS A 415 -5.62 29.62 3.89
C CYS A 415 -5.88 30.70 2.84
N LEU A 416 -5.80 30.37 1.55
CA LEU A 416 -6.07 31.30 0.45
C LEU A 416 -7.54 31.71 0.41
N ILE A 417 -8.47 30.77 0.62
CA ILE A 417 -9.90 31.07 0.71
C ILE A 417 -10.15 32.04 1.87
N ASP A 418 -9.58 31.78 3.05
CA ASP A 418 -9.73 32.65 4.22
C ASP A 418 -9.17 34.05 3.97
N SER A 419 -7.96 34.16 3.40
CA SER A 419 -7.36 35.45 3.04
C SER A 419 -8.19 36.22 2.00
N LEU A 420 -8.79 35.53 1.02
CA LEU A 420 -9.68 36.17 0.05
C LEU A 420 -10.98 36.66 0.70
N LEU A 421 -11.58 35.88 1.60
CA LEU A 421 -12.77 36.28 2.35
C LEU A 421 -12.51 37.50 3.23
N LEU A 422 -11.47 37.45 4.06
CA LEU A 422 -11.09 38.52 5.00
C LEU A 422 -10.58 39.77 4.27
N GLY A 423 -10.02 39.61 3.07
CA GLY A 423 -9.65 40.71 2.18
C GLY A 423 -10.80 41.31 1.36
N GLY A 424 -12.06 40.89 1.59
CA GLY A 424 -13.24 41.42 0.89
C GLY A 424 -13.45 40.89 -0.53
N ARG A 425 -12.70 39.87 -0.96
CA ARG A 425 -12.79 39.25 -2.31
C ARG A 425 -13.73 38.04 -2.31
N ILE A 426 -14.95 38.26 -1.83
CA ILE A 426 -15.94 37.19 -1.53
C ILE A 426 -16.29 36.33 -2.75
N GLY A 427 -16.46 36.94 -3.93
CA GLY A 427 -16.83 36.21 -5.15
C GLY A 427 -15.76 35.20 -5.60
N GLU A 428 -14.50 35.58 -5.44
CA GLU A 428 -13.35 34.73 -5.79
C GLU A 428 -13.16 33.62 -4.77
N ALA A 429 -13.26 33.94 -3.47
CA ALA A 429 -13.23 32.95 -2.40
C ALA A 429 -14.32 31.89 -2.57
N THR A 430 -15.55 32.31 -2.90
CA THR A 430 -16.68 31.40 -3.11
C THR A 430 -16.47 30.50 -4.32
N THR A 431 -15.88 31.03 -5.39
CA THR A 431 -15.58 30.26 -6.60
C THR A 431 -14.49 29.22 -6.30
N LEU A 432 -13.40 29.65 -5.66
CA LEU A 432 -12.30 28.77 -5.27
C LEU A 432 -12.77 27.70 -4.29
N ALA A 433 -13.58 28.04 -3.29
CA ALA A 433 -14.15 27.07 -2.35
C ALA A 433 -15.04 26.04 -3.06
N ARG A 434 -15.87 26.48 -4.02
CA ARG A 434 -16.72 25.57 -4.81
C ARG A 434 -15.87 24.60 -5.63
N GLU A 435 -14.84 25.08 -6.30
CA GLU A 435 -13.89 24.24 -7.05
C GLU A 435 -13.16 23.26 -6.14
N PHE A 436 -12.71 23.75 -4.98
CA PHE A 436 -12.05 22.96 -3.95
C PHE A 436 -12.96 21.86 -3.38
N HIS A 437 -14.27 22.09 -3.24
CA HIS A 437 -15.23 21.06 -2.86
C HIS A 437 -15.60 20.11 -4.01
N ALA A 438 -15.60 20.60 -5.25
CA ALA A 438 -15.97 19.81 -6.43
C ALA A 438 -14.88 18.81 -6.85
N ALA A 439 -13.62 19.03 -6.48
CA ALA A 439 -12.45 18.22 -6.85
C ALA A 439 -12.37 16.79 -6.22
N ALA A 440 -13.52 16.13 -6.02
CA ALA A 440 -13.68 14.74 -5.53
C ALA A 440 -13.31 14.49 -4.05
N ARG A 441 -13.51 13.23 -3.59
CA ARG A 441 -13.43 12.76 -2.19
C ARG A 441 -12.09 13.01 -1.48
N ASN A 442 -11.07 13.51 -2.18
CA ASN A 442 -9.71 13.73 -1.67
C ASN A 442 -9.22 15.16 -1.93
N SER A 443 -10.12 16.14 -2.04
CA SER A 443 -9.74 17.51 -2.38
C SER A 443 -8.78 18.19 -1.40
N GLY A 444 -8.48 17.59 -0.25
CA GLY A 444 -7.68 18.20 0.81
C GLY A 444 -8.51 19.08 1.76
N TRP A 445 -9.82 19.23 1.55
CA TRP A 445 -10.70 19.93 2.49
C TRP A 445 -10.63 19.35 3.91
N ALA A 446 -10.63 18.02 4.03
CA ALA A 446 -10.50 17.36 5.33
C ALA A 446 -9.18 17.72 6.03
N VAL A 447 -8.09 17.90 5.27
CA VAL A 447 -6.79 18.35 5.79
C VAL A 447 -6.88 19.80 6.28
N ALA A 448 -7.44 20.70 5.46
CA ALA A 448 -7.61 22.11 5.83
C ALA A 448 -8.45 22.26 7.11
N VAL A 449 -9.57 21.53 7.21
CA VAL A 449 -10.42 21.52 8.40
C VAL A 449 -9.69 20.94 9.62
N ALA A 450 -8.95 19.84 9.45
CA ALA A 450 -8.23 19.22 10.55
C ALA A 450 -7.17 20.18 11.14
N LEU A 451 -6.32 20.76 10.29
CA LEU A 451 -5.29 21.70 10.73
C LEU A 451 -5.88 23.01 11.26
N GLY A 452 -6.94 23.54 10.64
CA GLY A 452 -7.64 24.73 11.15
C GLY A 452 -8.27 24.49 12.52
N THR A 453 -8.88 23.33 12.73
CA THR A 453 -9.45 22.94 14.04
C THR A 453 -8.37 22.81 15.10
N LEU A 454 -7.23 22.19 14.76
CA LEU A 454 -6.09 22.02 15.65
C LEU A 454 -5.48 23.38 16.04
N ALA A 455 -5.26 24.28 15.07
CA ALA A 455 -4.77 25.63 15.34
C ALA A 455 -5.75 26.47 16.18
N GLY A 456 -7.05 26.36 15.90
CA GLY A 456 -8.10 27.11 16.59
C GLY A 456 -8.28 26.75 18.07
N ARG A 457 -8.00 25.50 18.47
CA ARG A 457 -8.07 25.07 19.88
C ARG A 457 -7.12 25.85 20.79
N HIS A 458 -6.00 26.30 20.24
CA HIS A 458 -4.92 26.94 21.00
C HIS A 458 -4.95 28.46 20.92
N GLY A 459 -5.50 29.04 19.84
CA GLY A 459 -5.59 30.49 19.64
C GLY A 459 -6.44 31.26 20.67
N GLY A 460 -7.26 30.57 21.48
CA GLY A 460 -8.00 31.17 22.59
C GLY A 460 -7.22 31.28 23.90
N GLN A 461 -6.08 30.58 24.02
CA GLN A 461 -5.19 30.69 25.16
C GLN A 461 -4.01 31.56 24.75
N SER A 462 -4.16 32.88 24.89
CA SER A 462 -2.99 33.76 24.93
C SER A 462 -2.03 33.14 25.97
N PRO A 463 -0.75 32.89 25.62
CA PRO A 463 0.17 32.25 26.55
C PRO A 463 0.15 33.07 27.83
N ALA A 464 -0.22 32.42 28.95
CA ALA A 464 -0.09 33.05 30.25
C ALA A 464 1.36 33.53 30.33
N ALA A 465 1.55 34.85 30.50
CA ALA A 465 2.86 35.45 30.55
C ALA A 465 3.75 34.57 31.44
N PRO A 466 4.98 34.22 31.00
CA PRO A 466 5.83 33.33 31.75
C PRO A 466 5.88 33.83 33.19
N ARG A 467 5.41 33.00 34.13
CA ARG A 467 5.60 33.26 35.56
C ARG A 467 7.11 33.24 35.77
N VAL A 468 7.72 34.41 35.70
CA VAL A 468 9.10 34.63 36.11
C VAL A 468 9.20 34.02 37.50
N ALA A 469 9.97 32.95 37.62
CA ALA A 469 10.26 32.35 38.90
C ALA A 469 10.78 33.47 39.80
N ALA A 470 10.02 33.79 40.84
CA ALA A 470 10.44 34.76 41.84
C ALA A 470 11.79 34.28 42.38
N VAL A 471 12.85 34.99 42.01
CA VAL A 471 14.18 34.83 42.59
C VAL A 471 14.00 35.02 44.09
N SER A 472 14.08 33.93 44.84
CA SER A 472 14.10 34.00 46.30
C SER A 472 15.32 34.82 46.71
N PRO A 473 15.17 35.83 47.58
CA PRO A 473 16.32 36.59 48.05
C PRO A 473 17.26 35.63 48.79
N ARG A 474 18.52 35.59 48.35
CA ARG A 474 19.61 34.97 49.12
C ARG A 474 19.59 35.57 50.52
N ARG A 475 19.37 34.73 51.53
CA ARG A 475 19.76 35.05 52.90
C ARG A 475 21.26 34.85 52.99
N ASP A 476 21.99 35.96 53.01
CA ASP A 476 23.37 35.98 53.47
C ASP A 476 23.37 35.64 54.98
N GLY A 477 24.22 34.68 55.35
CA GLY A 477 24.57 34.31 56.72
C GLY A 477 26.07 34.43 56.89
#